data_AF-A0A2K3UU48-F1
#
_entry.id   AF-A0A2K3UU48-F1
#
_cell.length_a   1.000
_cell.length_b   1.000
_cell.length_c   1.000
_cell.angle_alpha   90.00
_cell.angle_beta   90.00
_cell.angle_gamma   90.00
#
_symmetry.space_group_name_H-M   'P 1'
#
loop_
_entity.id
_entity.type
_entity.pdbx_description
1 polymer ?
#
loop_
_entity_poly.entity_id
_entity_poly.type
_entity_poly.pdbx_seq_one_letter_code
_entity_poly.pdbx_strand_id
1 'polypeptide(L)'
;MRPILAAATLCALLAACAQAPLPAATSPADYASRPELQDTGSQAILARYADDPGLLAALQEAYRERPATLRLPGTPALAGLDLASDRLAYVKRTGWGPVSDYTAQYGAYAGSALPFPGLDWTRDGCSAPDGLGLGYREDFRAPCNVHDFAYRNLKVYERTDANRAISDDAFYTNMKLVCEAKSWYKRPACYSAAYAYYEGVRIGGGSSF
;
A
#
# COMPACT_ATOMS: atom_id res chain seq x y z
N MET A 1 28.74 -12.22 74.69
CA MET A 1 28.34 -13.12 73.59
C MET A 1 27.40 -12.33 72.68
N ARG A 2 27.66 -12.35 71.37
CA ARG A 2 27.12 -11.44 70.33
C ARG A 2 25.59 -11.53 70.15
N PRO A 3 24.87 -10.41 69.93
CA PRO A 3 23.55 -10.47 69.31
C PRO A 3 23.67 -10.58 67.78
N ILE A 4 22.91 -11.49 67.20
CA ILE A 4 22.81 -11.72 65.75
C ILE A 4 21.86 -10.66 65.18
N LEU A 5 22.37 -9.79 64.31
CA LEU A 5 21.55 -8.89 63.49
C LEU A 5 20.97 -9.70 62.33
N ALA A 6 19.65 -9.92 62.34
CA ALA A 6 18.93 -10.44 61.20
C ALA A 6 18.77 -9.32 60.15
N ALA A 7 19.47 -9.45 59.03
CA ALA A 7 19.30 -8.57 57.87
C ALA A 7 17.97 -8.93 57.18
N ALA A 8 17.00 -8.03 57.23
CA ALA A 8 15.77 -8.15 56.47
C ALA A 8 16.05 -7.79 55.00
N THR A 9 16.01 -8.80 54.13
CA THR A 9 16.07 -8.63 52.67
C THR A 9 14.75 -8.06 52.18
N LEU A 10 14.76 -6.76 51.86
CA LEU A 10 13.63 -6.08 51.23
C LEU A 10 13.59 -6.47 49.74
N CYS A 11 12.78 -7.47 49.39
CA CYS A 11 12.54 -7.85 48.00
C CYS A 11 11.53 -6.87 47.39
N ALA A 12 12.01 -5.91 46.60
CA ALA A 12 11.16 -5.01 45.82
C ALA A 12 10.51 -5.80 44.67
N LEU A 13 9.21 -6.08 44.79
CA LEU A 13 8.39 -6.63 43.72
C LEU A 13 8.17 -5.54 42.65
N LEU A 14 8.94 -5.60 41.57
CA LEU A 14 8.60 -4.93 40.32
C LEU A 14 7.36 -5.63 39.75
N ALA A 15 6.18 -5.07 40.01
CA ALA A 15 4.96 -5.43 39.31
C ALA A 15 5.10 -4.98 37.84
N ALA A 16 5.67 -5.84 37.00
CA ALA A 16 5.56 -5.70 35.56
C ALA A 16 4.07 -5.81 35.21
N CYS A 17 3.45 -4.71 34.81
CA CYS A 17 2.13 -4.74 34.19
C CYS A 17 2.23 -5.50 32.86
N ALA A 18 2.18 -6.83 32.92
CA ALA A 18 1.90 -7.66 31.76
C ALA A 18 0.45 -7.38 31.36
N GLN A 19 0.24 -6.41 30.47
CA GLN A 19 -1.04 -6.26 29.79
C GLN A 19 -1.27 -7.57 29.03
N ALA A 20 -2.36 -8.25 29.33
CA ALA A 20 -2.77 -9.40 28.55
C ALA A 20 -2.82 -9.00 27.07
N PRO A 21 -2.28 -9.82 26.15
CA PRO A 21 -2.36 -9.51 24.73
C PRO A 21 -3.82 -9.31 24.37
N LEU A 22 -4.11 -8.18 23.72
CA LEU A 22 -5.46 -7.89 23.26
C LEU A 22 -5.91 -9.02 22.32
N PRO A 23 -7.18 -9.45 22.41
CA PRO A 23 -7.71 -10.43 21.47
C PRO A 23 -7.54 -9.92 20.03
N ALA A 24 -7.22 -10.83 19.11
CA ALA A 24 -7.08 -10.50 17.70
C ALA A 24 -8.38 -9.89 17.17
N ALA A 25 -8.27 -8.82 16.39
CA ALA A 25 -9.45 -8.19 15.81
C ALA A 25 -10.11 -9.11 14.79
N THR A 26 -11.43 -9.14 14.85
CA THR A 26 -12.29 -9.97 13.98
C THR A 26 -13.07 -9.13 12.98
N SER A 27 -13.13 -7.82 13.18
CA SER A 27 -13.73 -6.86 12.26
C SER A 27 -12.93 -5.56 12.23
N PRO A 28 -13.02 -4.76 11.14
CA PRO A 28 -12.50 -3.39 11.10
C PRO A 28 -13.00 -2.53 12.27
N ALA A 29 -14.25 -2.73 12.71
CA ALA A 29 -14.86 -1.98 13.81
C ALA A 29 -14.10 -2.16 15.15
N ASP A 30 -13.44 -3.30 15.36
CA ASP A 30 -12.62 -3.56 16.55
C ASP A 30 -11.42 -2.58 16.66
N TYR A 31 -11.02 -1.97 15.54
CA TYR A 31 -9.97 -0.96 15.49
C TYR A 31 -10.48 0.48 15.64
N ALA A 32 -11.79 0.72 15.61
CA ALA A 32 -12.33 2.08 15.55
C ALA A 32 -12.02 2.95 16.76
N SER A 33 -11.75 2.34 17.93
CA SER A 33 -11.37 3.03 19.16
C SER A 33 -9.86 3.26 19.32
N ARG A 34 -9.04 2.82 18.35
CA ARG A 34 -7.58 2.94 18.42
C ARG A 34 -7.16 4.41 18.29
N PRO A 35 -6.27 4.92 19.15
CA PRO A 35 -5.90 6.33 19.15
C PRO A 35 -5.25 6.80 17.84
N GLU A 36 -4.63 5.89 17.09
CA GLU A 36 -4.00 6.12 15.77
C GLU A 36 -5.00 6.39 14.65
N LEU A 37 -6.28 6.02 14.85
CA LEU A 37 -7.33 6.02 13.81
C LEU A 37 -8.45 7.02 14.11
N GLN A 38 -8.24 7.96 15.05
CA GLN A 38 -9.26 8.91 15.46
C GLN A 38 -9.42 10.11 14.51
N ASP A 39 -8.55 10.24 13.49
CA ASP A 39 -8.72 11.29 12.49
C ASP A 39 -9.97 11.03 11.61
N THR A 40 -10.56 12.10 11.09
CA THR A 40 -11.81 12.05 10.32
C THR A 40 -11.70 11.14 9.09
N GLY A 41 -10.54 11.08 8.43
CA GLY A 41 -10.32 10.23 7.26
C GLY A 41 -10.36 8.75 7.65
N SER A 42 -9.58 8.36 8.66
CA SER A 42 -9.60 6.98 9.18
C SER A 42 -10.99 6.54 9.62
N GLN A 43 -11.72 7.37 10.36
CA GLN A 43 -13.08 7.05 10.81
C GLN A 43 -14.07 6.90 9.64
N ALA A 44 -13.95 7.73 8.59
CA ALA A 44 -14.78 7.61 7.40
C ALA A 44 -14.52 6.31 6.63
N ILE A 45 -13.25 5.89 6.50
CA ILE A 45 -12.88 4.61 5.87
C ILE A 45 -13.45 3.45 6.68
N LEU A 46 -13.25 3.44 8.00
CA LEU A 46 -13.74 2.40 8.89
C LEU A 46 -15.26 2.28 8.81
N ALA A 47 -16.00 3.39 8.74
CA ALA A 47 -17.44 3.37 8.59
C ALA A 47 -17.87 2.84 7.21
N ARG A 48 -17.17 3.22 6.13
CA ARG A 48 -17.50 2.80 4.76
C ARG A 48 -17.25 1.32 4.50
N TYR A 49 -16.18 0.78 5.08
CA TYR A 49 -15.70 -0.59 4.86
C TYR A 49 -15.75 -1.42 6.15
N ALA A 50 -16.74 -1.15 7.02
CA ALA A 50 -16.83 -1.71 8.37
C ALA A 50 -16.89 -3.25 8.39
N ASP A 51 -17.44 -3.85 7.33
CA ASP A 51 -17.58 -5.30 7.18
C ASP A 51 -16.68 -5.89 6.08
N ASP A 52 -15.73 -5.09 5.57
CA ASP A 52 -14.88 -5.51 4.47
C ASP A 52 -13.67 -6.35 4.96
N PRO A 53 -13.54 -7.62 4.53
CA PRO A 53 -12.40 -8.46 4.91
C PRO A 53 -11.06 -7.94 4.39
N GLY A 54 -11.05 -7.17 3.29
CA GLY A 54 -9.87 -6.50 2.76
C GLY A 54 -9.35 -5.40 3.68
N LEU A 55 -10.25 -4.58 4.23
CA LEU A 55 -9.86 -3.57 5.23
C LEU A 55 -9.36 -4.24 6.51
N LEU A 56 -10.04 -5.30 6.97
CA LEU A 56 -9.59 -6.07 8.13
C LEU A 56 -8.16 -6.59 7.94
N ALA A 57 -7.88 -7.19 6.78
CA ALA A 57 -6.54 -7.67 6.45
C ALA A 57 -5.51 -6.54 6.44
N ALA A 58 -5.84 -5.37 5.86
CA ALA A 58 -4.97 -4.20 5.83
C ALA A 58 -4.62 -3.72 7.25
N LEU A 59 -5.61 -3.63 8.14
CA LEU A 59 -5.41 -3.23 9.53
C LEU A 59 -4.59 -4.25 10.31
N GLN A 60 -4.88 -5.55 10.17
CA GLN A 60 -4.09 -6.61 10.80
C GLN A 60 -2.62 -6.58 10.36
N GLU A 61 -2.33 -6.31 9.09
CA GLU A 61 -0.97 -6.12 8.60
C GLU A 61 -0.31 -4.88 9.23
N ALA A 62 -1.05 -3.77 9.32
CA ALA A 62 -0.58 -2.53 9.92
C ALA A 62 -0.30 -2.64 11.44
N TYR A 63 -1.06 -3.45 12.17
CA TYR A 63 -0.82 -3.71 13.60
C TYR A 63 0.14 -4.88 13.86
N ARG A 64 0.71 -5.50 12.81
CA ARG A 64 1.60 -6.68 12.89
C ARG A 64 0.92 -7.91 13.51
N GLU A 65 -0.40 -8.00 13.41
CA GLU A 65 -1.16 -9.19 13.78
C GLU A 65 -1.02 -10.29 12.71
N ARG A 66 -0.70 -9.91 11.48
CA ARG A 66 -0.34 -10.82 10.38
C ARG A 66 0.82 -10.25 9.53
N PRO A 67 1.54 -11.10 8.78
CA PRO A 67 2.57 -10.65 7.86
C PRO A 67 2.00 -9.77 6.73
N ALA A 68 2.70 -8.69 6.39
CA ALA A 68 2.33 -7.81 5.30
C ALA A 68 2.62 -8.47 3.93
N THR A 69 1.62 -8.47 3.05
CA THR A 69 1.78 -8.94 1.67
C THR A 69 2.38 -7.82 0.80
N LEU A 70 3.70 -7.82 0.62
CA LEU A 70 4.45 -6.76 -0.09
C LEU A 70 5.09 -7.25 -1.40
N ARG A 71 4.58 -8.34 -1.96
CA ARG A 71 5.11 -8.94 -3.18
C ARG A 71 4.43 -8.34 -4.40
N LEU A 72 5.22 -7.66 -5.24
CA LEU A 72 4.77 -7.14 -6.52
C LEU A 72 4.45 -8.28 -7.51
N PRO A 73 3.58 -8.04 -8.51
CA PRO A 73 3.26 -9.03 -9.53
C PRO A 73 4.47 -9.50 -10.32
N GLY A 74 4.39 -10.73 -10.84
CA GLY A 74 5.37 -11.24 -11.79
C GLY A 74 5.26 -10.52 -13.13
N THR A 75 6.39 -10.21 -13.76
CA THR A 75 6.44 -9.50 -15.04
C THR A 75 7.15 -10.34 -16.10
N PRO A 76 6.72 -10.29 -17.37
CA PRO A 76 7.43 -10.97 -18.44
C PRO A 76 8.84 -10.40 -18.66
N ALA A 77 9.76 -11.24 -19.12
CA ALA A 77 11.09 -10.82 -19.54
C ALA A 77 11.06 -10.21 -20.95
N LEU A 78 12.02 -9.32 -21.23
CA LEU A 78 12.29 -8.85 -22.59
C LEU A 78 13.03 -9.97 -23.35
N ALA A 79 12.50 -10.37 -24.49
CA ALA A 79 13.03 -11.48 -25.27
C ALA A 79 13.94 -11.02 -26.42
N GLY A 80 13.82 -9.75 -26.86
CA GLY A 80 14.59 -9.22 -27.99
C GLY A 80 14.12 -9.76 -29.35
N LEU A 81 12.95 -10.39 -29.39
CA LEU A 81 12.45 -11.10 -30.58
C LEU A 81 11.60 -10.18 -31.47
N ASP A 82 10.75 -9.35 -30.87
CA ASP A 82 9.92 -8.40 -31.60
C ASP A 82 9.58 -7.16 -30.76
N LEU A 83 9.48 -6.02 -31.43
CA LEU A 83 9.25 -4.72 -30.80
C LEU A 83 7.92 -4.65 -30.05
N ALA A 84 6.87 -5.31 -30.54
CA ALA A 84 5.53 -5.20 -29.96
C ALA A 84 5.45 -5.97 -28.64
N SER A 85 5.94 -7.20 -28.60
CA SER A 85 6.00 -8.04 -27.40
C SER A 85 6.97 -7.44 -26.38
N ASP A 86 8.14 -6.96 -26.79
CA ASP A 86 9.09 -6.35 -25.87
C ASP A 86 8.56 -5.01 -25.32
N ARG A 87 7.84 -4.22 -26.12
CA ARG A 87 7.15 -3.02 -25.63
C ARG A 87 6.11 -3.38 -24.58
N LEU A 88 5.29 -4.40 -24.82
CA LEU A 88 4.29 -4.85 -23.86
C LEU A 88 4.94 -5.37 -22.58
N ALA A 89 6.01 -6.16 -22.71
CA ALA A 89 6.77 -6.66 -21.57
C ALA A 89 7.41 -5.54 -20.76
N TYR A 90 7.93 -4.51 -21.43
CA TYR A 90 8.45 -3.30 -20.79
C TYR A 90 7.36 -2.52 -20.06
N VAL A 91 6.18 -2.33 -20.67
CA VAL A 91 5.05 -1.66 -20.02
C VAL A 91 4.67 -2.40 -18.74
N LYS A 92 4.53 -3.73 -18.79
CA LYS A 92 4.21 -4.56 -17.63
C LYS A 92 5.30 -4.49 -16.57
N ARG A 93 6.58 -4.57 -16.95
CA ARG A 93 7.72 -4.48 -16.02
C ARG A 93 7.77 -3.14 -15.29
N THR A 94 7.58 -2.05 -16.02
CA THR A 94 7.64 -0.69 -15.46
C THR A 94 6.38 -0.35 -14.67
N GLY A 95 5.19 -0.77 -15.14
CA GLY A 95 3.90 -0.47 -14.54
C GLY A 95 3.48 -1.39 -13.38
N TRP A 96 4.06 -2.59 -13.28
CA TRP A 96 3.82 -3.51 -12.15
C TRP A 96 5.02 -3.61 -11.19
N GLY A 97 6.11 -2.94 -11.52
CA GLY A 97 7.33 -2.90 -10.72
C GLY A 97 7.28 -1.90 -9.55
N PRO A 98 8.40 -1.78 -8.81
CA PRO A 98 8.51 -0.84 -7.71
C PRO A 98 8.58 0.60 -8.22
N VAL A 99 8.19 1.55 -7.37
CA VAL A 99 8.27 3.00 -7.65
C VAL A 99 9.67 3.46 -8.09
N SER A 100 10.74 2.85 -7.54
CA SER A 100 12.12 3.16 -7.91
C SER A 100 12.41 2.86 -9.38
N ASP A 101 11.90 1.73 -9.89
CA ASP A 101 12.12 1.30 -11.27
C ASP A 101 11.39 2.23 -12.22
N TYR A 102 10.11 2.51 -11.95
CA TYR A 102 9.35 3.50 -12.70
C TYR A 102 10.05 4.86 -12.72
N THR A 103 10.55 5.34 -11.57
CA THR A 103 11.22 6.65 -11.48
C THR A 103 12.48 6.68 -12.35
N ALA A 104 13.28 5.61 -12.33
CA ALA A 104 14.46 5.50 -13.18
C ALA A 104 14.10 5.48 -14.67
N GLN A 105 13.08 4.73 -15.06
CA GLN A 105 12.62 4.66 -16.46
C GLN A 105 12.02 5.99 -16.93
N TYR A 106 11.22 6.64 -16.09
CA TYR A 106 10.66 7.96 -16.37
C TYR A 106 11.76 9.00 -16.60
N GLY A 107 12.82 8.98 -15.78
CA GLY A 107 13.99 9.85 -15.95
C GLY A 107 14.77 9.56 -17.24
N ALA A 108 14.90 8.28 -17.64
CA ALA A 108 15.55 7.90 -18.89
C ALA A 108 14.74 8.28 -20.15
N TYR A 109 13.41 8.31 -20.03
CA TYR A 109 12.53 8.75 -21.11
C TYR A 109 12.47 10.28 -21.25
N ALA A 110 12.80 11.02 -20.20
CA ALA A 110 12.89 12.48 -20.24
C ALA A 110 14.02 12.91 -21.21
N GLY A 111 13.65 13.16 -22.46
CA GLY A 111 14.58 13.52 -23.53
C GLY A 111 14.94 12.38 -24.49
N SER A 112 14.26 11.23 -24.44
CA SER A 112 14.45 10.14 -25.40
C SER A 112 13.13 9.44 -25.78
N ALA A 113 13.15 8.69 -26.88
CA ALA A 113 12.07 7.76 -27.24
C ALA A 113 12.40 6.31 -26.84
N LEU A 114 13.44 6.11 -26.02
CA LEU A 114 14.00 4.81 -25.71
C LEU A 114 13.43 4.25 -24.39
N PRO A 115 13.27 2.92 -24.26
CA PRO A 115 13.56 1.92 -25.29
C PRO A 115 12.42 1.72 -26.31
N PHE A 116 11.21 2.22 -26.04
CA PHE A 116 10.05 2.01 -26.92
C PHE A 116 9.32 3.35 -27.25
N PRO A 117 9.17 3.70 -28.53
CA PRO A 117 8.44 4.90 -28.93
C PRO A 117 6.94 4.72 -28.72
N GLY A 118 6.24 5.85 -28.49
CA GLY A 118 4.77 5.89 -28.40
C GLY A 118 4.20 5.43 -27.06
N LEU A 119 5.01 5.31 -26.01
CA LEU A 119 4.51 5.09 -24.66
C LEU A 119 3.97 6.40 -24.08
N ASP A 120 2.83 6.32 -23.40
CA ASP A 120 2.24 7.44 -22.67
C ASP A 120 2.85 7.52 -21.27
N TRP A 121 3.67 8.54 -21.04
CA TRP A 121 4.29 8.84 -19.74
C TRP A 121 3.59 9.98 -18.99
N THR A 122 2.45 10.46 -19.49
CA THR A 122 1.66 11.47 -18.77
C THR A 122 1.15 10.88 -17.45
N ARG A 123 1.08 11.75 -16.44
CA ARG A 123 0.68 11.39 -15.08
C ARG A 123 0.04 12.60 -14.42
N ASP A 124 -1.09 12.38 -13.78
CA ASP A 124 -1.84 13.37 -13.02
C ASP A 124 -1.77 13.11 -11.50
N GLY A 125 -1.06 12.05 -11.11
CA GLY A 125 -0.94 11.62 -9.72
C GLY A 125 -2.25 11.01 -9.26
N CYS A 126 -2.48 11.00 -7.95
CA CYS A 126 -3.67 10.33 -7.45
C CYS A 126 -4.95 11.12 -7.74
N SER A 127 -5.85 10.57 -8.56
CA SER A 127 -7.18 11.11 -8.84
C SER A 127 -8.25 10.62 -7.83
N ALA A 128 -7.84 10.25 -6.61
CA ALA A 128 -8.75 9.79 -5.57
C ALA A 128 -9.87 10.83 -5.31
N PRO A 129 -11.14 10.40 -5.13
CA PRO A 129 -12.27 11.31 -5.00
C PRO A 129 -12.06 12.35 -3.91
N ASP A 130 -12.23 13.63 -4.28
CA ASP A 130 -12.32 14.72 -3.32
C ASP A 130 -13.44 14.42 -2.31
N GLY A 131 -13.16 14.60 -1.01
CA GLY A 131 -14.13 14.38 0.06
C GLY A 131 -14.02 13.08 0.85
N LEU A 132 -13.13 12.14 0.48
CA LEU A 132 -12.83 10.99 1.34
C LEU A 132 -11.92 11.34 2.54
N GLY A 133 -11.43 12.58 2.62
CA GLY A 133 -10.68 13.08 3.78
C GLY A 133 -9.36 12.34 4.04
N LEU A 134 -8.86 11.59 3.07
CA LEU A 134 -7.81 10.59 3.31
C LEU A 134 -6.45 11.23 3.62
N GLY A 135 -6.15 12.45 3.16
CA GLY A 135 -4.87 13.12 3.45
C GLY A 135 -3.61 12.48 2.84
N TYR A 136 -3.72 11.27 2.26
CA TYR A 136 -2.61 10.51 1.68
C TYR A 136 -2.35 10.76 0.18
N ARG A 137 -3.02 11.75 -0.44
CA ARG A 137 -2.86 12.04 -1.88
C ARG A 137 -1.39 12.24 -2.26
N GLU A 138 -0.67 13.04 -1.47
CA GLU A 138 0.74 13.32 -1.75
C GLU A 138 1.66 12.17 -1.32
N ASP A 139 1.33 11.46 -0.24
CA ASP A 139 2.04 10.24 0.18
C ASP A 139 2.00 9.16 -0.92
N PHE A 140 0.87 9.00 -1.60
CA PHE A 140 0.66 8.01 -2.64
C PHE A 140 0.91 8.52 -4.06
N ARG A 141 1.35 9.77 -4.23
CA ARG A 141 1.61 10.36 -5.54
C ARG A 141 2.53 9.50 -6.40
N ALA A 142 3.61 8.97 -5.81
CA ALA A 142 4.55 8.14 -6.54
C ALA A 142 3.95 6.78 -6.97
N PRO A 143 3.31 5.99 -6.09
CA PRO A 143 2.50 4.82 -6.50
C PRO A 143 1.47 5.13 -7.60
N CYS A 144 0.74 6.25 -7.50
CA CYS A 144 -0.25 6.64 -8.51
C CYS A 144 0.38 6.89 -9.89
N ASN A 145 1.57 7.51 -9.93
CA ASN A 145 2.29 7.69 -11.21
C ASN A 145 2.66 6.36 -11.89
N VAL A 146 2.98 5.32 -11.11
CA VAL A 146 3.25 3.96 -11.65
C VAL A 146 1.97 3.36 -12.23
N HIS A 147 0.87 3.49 -11.50
CA HIS A 147 -0.46 3.01 -11.89
C HIS A 147 -0.96 3.70 -13.17
N ASP A 148 -0.84 5.03 -13.25
CA ASP A 148 -1.17 5.83 -14.44
C ASP A 148 -0.45 5.30 -15.68
N PHE A 149 0.85 5.04 -15.55
CA PHE A 149 1.65 4.52 -16.66
C PHE A 149 1.16 3.14 -17.11
N ALA A 150 0.87 2.23 -16.18
CA ALA A 150 0.31 0.92 -16.50
C ALA A 150 -1.04 1.06 -17.23
N TYR A 151 -1.96 1.85 -16.67
CA TYR A 151 -3.30 2.07 -17.22
C TYR A 151 -3.27 2.69 -18.61
N ARG A 152 -2.54 3.79 -18.78
CA ARG A 152 -2.48 4.55 -20.03
C ARG A 152 -1.93 3.74 -21.19
N ASN A 153 -0.98 2.84 -20.92
CA ASN A 153 -0.35 2.03 -21.95
C ASN A 153 -1.07 0.69 -22.15
N LEU A 154 -1.45 -0.03 -21.10
CA LEU A 154 -2.11 -1.34 -21.24
C LEU A 154 -3.51 -1.22 -21.85
N LYS A 155 -4.24 -0.12 -21.62
CA LYS A 155 -5.52 0.09 -22.32
C LYS A 155 -5.39 0.22 -23.84
N VAL A 156 -4.21 0.58 -24.33
CA VAL A 156 -3.91 0.74 -25.76
C VAL A 156 -3.28 -0.54 -26.32
N TYR A 157 -2.30 -1.09 -25.62
CA TYR A 157 -1.47 -2.18 -26.14
C TYR A 157 -1.99 -3.58 -25.78
N GLU A 158 -2.77 -3.74 -24.71
CA GLU A 158 -3.38 -5.02 -24.31
C GLU A 158 -4.51 -4.84 -23.27
N ARG A 159 -5.68 -4.37 -23.71
CA ARG A 159 -6.81 -4.07 -22.82
C ARG A 159 -7.51 -5.35 -22.37
N THR A 160 -7.23 -5.79 -21.15
CA THR A 160 -7.90 -6.93 -20.51
C THR A 160 -8.20 -6.65 -19.04
N ASP A 161 -9.27 -7.25 -18.52
CA ASP A 161 -9.61 -7.16 -17.10
C ASP A 161 -8.51 -7.71 -16.20
N ALA A 162 -7.78 -8.73 -16.68
CA ALA A 162 -6.63 -9.30 -15.99
C ALA A 162 -5.49 -8.27 -15.84
N ASN A 163 -5.13 -7.56 -16.91
CA ASN A 163 -4.09 -6.53 -16.85
C ASN A 163 -4.50 -5.35 -15.95
N ARG A 164 -5.78 -4.97 -15.98
CA ARG A 164 -6.32 -3.96 -15.06
C ARG A 164 -6.16 -4.42 -13.61
N ALA A 165 -6.63 -5.63 -13.30
CA ALA A 165 -6.56 -6.20 -11.96
C ALA A 165 -5.12 -6.28 -11.42
N ILE A 166 -4.17 -6.72 -12.25
CA ILE A 166 -2.75 -6.80 -11.87
C ILE A 166 -2.16 -5.40 -11.62
N SER A 167 -2.57 -4.41 -12.43
CA SER A 167 -2.13 -3.02 -12.25
C SER A 167 -2.64 -2.44 -10.92
N ASP A 168 -3.88 -2.76 -10.54
CA ASP A 168 -4.46 -2.35 -9.25
C ASP A 168 -3.76 -3.04 -8.07
N ASP A 169 -3.39 -4.32 -8.20
CA ASP A 169 -2.62 -5.06 -7.18
C ASP A 169 -1.20 -4.51 -7.00
N ALA A 170 -0.52 -4.16 -8.09
CA ALA A 170 0.77 -3.50 -8.05
C ALA A 170 0.68 -2.12 -7.38
N PHE A 171 -0.38 -1.36 -7.68
CA PHE A 171 -0.64 -0.09 -7.04
C PHE A 171 -0.84 -0.22 -5.53
N TYR A 172 -1.68 -1.15 -5.09
CA TYR A 172 -1.89 -1.39 -3.67
C TYR A 172 -0.60 -1.81 -2.96
N THR A 173 0.18 -2.70 -3.56
CA THR A 173 1.46 -3.14 -3.02
C THR A 173 2.44 -1.97 -2.88
N ASN A 174 2.54 -1.10 -3.89
CA ASN A 174 3.39 0.09 -3.84
C ASN A 174 2.92 1.08 -2.76
N MET A 175 1.62 1.27 -2.54
CA MET A 175 1.10 2.09 -1.42
C MET A 175 1.43 1.48 -0.06
N LYS A 176 1.32 0.15 0.09
CA LYS A 176 1.70 -0.53 1.34
C LYS A 176 3.18 -0.38 1.66
N LEU A 177 4.05 -0.42 0.65
CA LEU A 177 5.49 -0.13 0.84
C LEU A 177 5.73 1.30 1.36
N VAL A 178 4.96 2.30 0.91
CA VAL A 178 4.99 3.64 1.50
C VAL A 178 4.55 3.61 2.96
N CYS A 179 3.50 2.86 3.29
CA CYS A 179 3.00 2.75 4.65
C CYS A 179 3.95 2.02 5.60
N GLU A 180 4.70 1.03 5.12
CA GLU A 180 5.71 0.32 5.91
C GLU A 180 6.86 1.21 6.39
N ALA A 181 7.18 2.25 5.64
CA ALA A 181 8.20 3.23 6.03
C ALA A 181 7.71 4.22 7.11
N LYS A 182 6.40 4.25 7.41
CA LYS A 182 5.83 5.15 8.43
C LYS A 182 6.03 4.57 9.84
N SER A 183 5.99 5.46 10.84
CA SER A 183 6.03 5.05 12.24
C SER A 183 4.83 4.17 12.59
N TRP A 184 4.97 3.36 13.64
CA TRP A 184 3.90 2.48 14.12
C TRP A 184 2.57 3.22 14.36
N TYR A 185 2.63 4.50 14.77
CA TYR A 185 1.47 5.34 15.02
C TYR A 185 0.76 5.80 13.74
N LYS A 186 1.51 6.10 12.66
CA LYS A 186 0.94 6.58 11.38
C LYS A 186 0.61 5.45 10.41
N ARG A 187 1.17 4.26 10.62
CA ARG A 187 1.02 3.11 9.72
C ARG A 187 -0.43 2.62 9.59
N PRO A 188 -1.24 2.47 10.65
CA PRO A 188 -2.64 2.03 10.55
C PRO A 188 -3.50 2.91 9.64
N ALA A 189 -3.44 4.23 9.84
CA ALA A 189 -4.17 5.19 9.00
C ALA A 189 -3.69 5.17 7.55
N CYS A 190 -2.40 4.93 7.30
CA CYS A 190 -1.88 4.80 5.95
C CYS A 190 -2.40 3.53 5.26
N TYR A 191 -2.41 2.39 5.96
CA TYR A 191 -2.91 1.13 5.41
C TYR A 191 -4.40 1.18 5.10
N SER A 192 -5.21 1.79 5.98
CA SER A 192 -6.64 1.97 5.72
C SER A 192 -6.87 2.86 4.49
N ALA A 193 -6.08 3.93 4.33
CA ALA A 193 -6.13 4.76 3.13
C ALA A 193 -5.66 4.04 1.87
N ALA A 194 -4.56 3.28 1.94
CA ALA A 194 -4.06 2.48 0.81
C ALA A 194 -5.14 1.50 0.32
N TYR A 195 -5.85 0.87 1.26
CA TYR A 195 -6.97 -0.01 0.94
C TYR A 195 -8.13 0.75 0.27
N ALA A 196 -8.52 1.91 0.79
CA ALA A 196 -9.58 2.73 0.20
C ALA A 196 -9.24 3.19 -1.23
N TYR A 197 -7.98 3.55 -1.51
CA TYR A 197 -7.51 3.91 -2.86
C TYR A 197 -7.57 2.71 -3.81
N TYR A 198 -7.15 1.54 -3.33
CA TYR A 198 -7.22 0.29 -4.09
C TYR A 198 -8.68 -0.07 -4.44
N GLU A 199 -9.59 -0.02 -3.48
CA GLU A 199 -11.02 -0.26 -3.76
C GLU A 199 -11.60 0.77 -4.74
N GLY A 200 -11.16 2.02 -4.65
CA GLY A 200 -11.52 3.07 -5.60
C GLY A 200 -11.23 2.69 -7.06
N VAL A 201 -10.04 2.17 -7.34
CA VAL A 201 -9.67 1.73 -8.71
C VAL A 201 -10.31 0.39 -9.09
N ARG A 202 -10.55 -0.50 -8.13
CA ARG A 202 -11.23 -1.79 -8.37
C ARG A 202 -12.68 -1.60 -8.78
N ILE A 203 -13.40 -0.69 -8.13
CA ILE A 203 -14.81 -0.41 -8.42
C ILE A 203 -14.95 0.55 -9.61
N GLY A 204 -14.18 1.65 -9.63
CA GLY A 204 -14.34 2.75 -10.59
C GLY A 204 -13.43 2.73 -11.81
N GLY A 205 -12.36 1.93 -11.81
CA GLY A 205 -11.30 1.99 -12.83
C GLY A 205 -11.69 1.50 -14.23
N GLY A 206 -12.82 0.80 -14.38
CA GLY A 206 -13.21 0.16 -15.65
C GLY A 206 -13.52 1.15 -16.78
N SER A 207 -14.00 2.35 -16.46
CA SER A 207 -14.22 3.40 -17.46
C SER A 207 -12.93 4.11 -17.89
N SER A 208 -11.91 4.07 -17.04
CA SER A 208 -10.63 4.76 -17.23
C SER A 208 -9.53 3.87 -17.83
N PHE A 209 -9.69 2.55 -17.69
CA PHE A 209 -8.87 1.51 -18.32
C PHE A 209 -9.50 1.10 -19.64
#